data_AF-A0A455UA01-F1
#
_entry.id   AF-A0A455UA01-F1
#
_cell.length_a   1.000
_cell.length_b   1.000
_cell.length_c   1.000
_cell.angle_alpha   90.00
_cell.angle_beta   90.00
_cell.angle_gamma   90.00
#
_symmetry.space_group_name_H-M   'P 1'
#
loop_
_entity.id
_entity.type
_entity.pdbx_description
1 polymer ?
#
loop_
_entity_poly.entity_id
_entity_poly.type
_entity_poly.pdbx_seq_one_letter_code
_entity_poly.pdbx_strand_id
1 'polypeptide(L)'
;MFARMVRELGGPSDFMERSEHYLAKAEVIKPVYAEQSGIVQRIDTRAVGMSVVELGGGRLRNDASVDHSVGFTDIVEIGESVDSQRPIAMVHARSEAAAERAAEQLRAAFTLGEGAASADTLLQDTFRGEAL
;
A
#
# COMPACT_ATOMS: atom_id res chain seq x y z
N MET A 1 20.55 6.32 -12.85
CA MET A 1 19.94 7.63 -13.15
C MET A 1 19.22 8.20 -11.92
N PHE A 2 18.33 7.44 -11.25
CA PHE A 2 17.62 7.87 -10.04
C PHE A 2 18.55 8.32 -8.88
N ALA A 3 19.62 7.57 -8.58
CA ALA A 3 20.61 7.95 -7.56
C ALA A 3 21.20 9.36 -7.77
N ARG A 4 21.49 9.70 -9.04
CA ARG A 4 21.96 11.03 -9.42
C ARG A 4 20.90 12.08 -9.12
N MET A 5 19.65 11.85 -9.53
CA MET A 5 18.54 12.77 -9.25
C MET A 5 18.36 13.03 -7.74
N VAL A 6 18.37 11.99 -6.90
CA VAL A 6 18.26 12.12 -5.44
C VAL A 6 19.35 13.04 -4.90
N ARG A 7 20.61 12.80 -5.32
CA ARG A 7 21.75 13.63 -4.92
C ARG A 7 21.63 15.08 -5.39
N GLU A 8 21.30 15.31 -6.67
CA GLU A 8 21.17 16.68 -7.22
C GLU A 8 20.03 17.47 -6.56
N LEU A 9 19.03 16.79 -5.97
CA LEU A 9 17.95 17.41 -5.20
C LEU A 9 18.24 17.48 -3.68
N GLY A 10 19.48 17.24 -3.26
CA GLY A 10 19.93 17.39 -1.87
C GLY A 10 19.79 16.15 -0.99
N GLY A 11 19.43 15.00 -1.56
CA GLY A 11 19.43 13.72 -0.86
C GLY A 11 20.82 13.09 -0.74
N PRO A 12 20.95 11.97 0.02
CA PRO A 12 22.23 11.32 0.24
C PRO A 12 22.79 10.69 -1.04
N SER A 13 24.11 10.78 -1.21
CA SER A 13 24.79 10.26 -2.40
C SER A 13 24.82 8.73 -2.49
N ASP A 14 24.65 8.06 -1.35
CA ASP A 14 24.64 6.61 -1.14
C ASP A 14 23.21 6.07 -0.86
N PHE A 15 22.17 6.82 -1.28
CA PHE A 15 20.77 6.45 -1.04
C PHE A 15 20.41 5.06 -1.59
N MET A 16 20.96 4.67 -2.75
CA MET A 16 20.58 3.40 -3.38
C MET A 16 21.15 2.19 -2.64
N GLU A 17 22.35 2.35 -2.09
CA GLU A 17 23.07 1.33 -1.36
C GLU A 17 22.57 1.21 0.09
N ARG A 18 22.05 2.32 0.65
CA ARG A 18 21.70 2.43 2.07
C ARG A 18 20.31 3.01 2.31
N SER A 19 19.36 2.74 1.41
CA SER A 19 17.99 3.27 1.49
C SER A 19 17.32 2.95 2.83
N GLU A 20 17.53 1.75 3.37
CA GLU A 20 17.02 1.34 4.68
C GLU A 20 17.50 2.19 5.86
N HIS A 21 18.65 2.85 5.73
CA HIS A 21 19.17 3.76 6.74
C HIS A 21 18.46 5.13 6.69
N TYR A 22 18.00 5.54 5.51
CA TYR A 22 17.42 6.86 5.28
C TYR A 22 15.89 6.88 5.33
N LEU A 23 15.24 5.80 4.92
CA LEU A 23 13.78 5.69 4.93
C LEU A 23 13.28 5.47 6.36
N ALA A 24 12.26 6.26 6.74
CA ALA A 24 11.62 6.12 8.04
C ALA A 24 10.97 4.73 8.16
N LYS A 25 11.16 4.08 9.31
CA LYS A 25 10.57 2.76 9.61
C LYS A 25 9.45 2.92 10.63
N ALA A 26 8.34 2.25 10.39
CA ALA A 26 7.23 2.24 11.34
C ALA A 26 7.61 1.50 12.62
N GLU A 27 7.01 1.91 13.74
CA GLU A 27 7.21 1.26 15.03
C GLU A 27 6.57 -0.14 15.09
N VAL A 28 5.44 -0.32 14.39
CA VAL A 28 4.69 -1.57 14.33
C VAL A 28 4.54 -2.01 12.88
N ILE A 29 4.98 -3.23 12.58
CA ILE A 29 4.78 -3.89 11.29
C ILE A 29 4.12 -5.25 11.54
N LYS A 30 2.92 -5.48 11.03
CA LYS A 30 2.15 -6.71 11.31
C LYS A 30 1.38 -7.22 10.10
N PRO A 31 1.18 -8.55 9.99
CA PRO A 31 0.31 -9.11 8.96
C PRO A 31 -1.16 -8.82 9.24
N VAL A 32 -1.92 -8.50 8.19
CA VAL A 32 -3.38 -8.37 8.22
C VAL A 32 -3.98 -9.61 7.56
N TYR A 33 -4.43 -10.56 8.36
CA TYR A 33 -5.13 -11.75 7.84
C TYR A 33 -6.59 -11.44 7.51
N ALA A 34 -7.12 -12.15 6.51
CA ALA A 34 -8.55 -12.16 6.24
C ALA A 34 -9.32 -12.89 7.35
N GLU A 35 -10.59 -12.52 7.55
CA GLU A 35 -11.49 -13.23 8.49
C GLU A 35 -11.86 -14.63 8.01
N GLN A 36 -11.84 -14.84 6.69
CA GLN A 36 -12.17 -16.09 6.02
C GLN A 36 -11.18 -16.31 4.88
N SER A 37 -10.84 -17.57 4.61
CA SER A 37 -10.03 -17.93 3.45
C SER A 37 -10.83 -17.74 2.15
N GLY A 38 -10.16 -17.39 1.07
CA GLY A 38 -10.79 -17.24 -0.24
C GLY A 38 -9.86 -16.66 -1.29
N ILE A 39 -10.41 -16.41 -2.48
CA ILE A 39 -9.71 -15.73 -3.57
C ILE A 39 -10.15 -14.28 -3.60
N VAL A 40 -9.21 -13.35 -3.77
CA VAL A 40 -9.47 -11.91 -3.86
C VAL A 40 -10.23 -11.62 -5.15
N GLN A 41 -11.49 -11.22 -5.02
CA GLN A 41 -12.36 -10.91 -6.15
C GLN A 41 -12.33 -9.42 -6.50
N ARG A 42 -12.21 -8.57 -5.47
CA ARG A 42 -12.26 -7.12 -5.63
C ARG A 42 -11.52 -6.42 -4.49
N ILE A 43 -10.90 -5.29 -4.81
CA ILE A 43 -10.26 -4.40 -3.86
C ILE A 43 -10.87 -3.01 -4.03
N ASP A 44 -11.46 -2.46 -2.97
CA ASP A 44 -11.87 -1.05 -2.93
C ASP A 44 -10.63 -0.16 -2.70
N THR A 45 -9.97 0.23 -3.78
CA THR A 45 -8.74 1.02 -3.73
C THR A 45 -8.93 2.40 -3.11
N ARG A 46 -10.15 2.97 -3.16
CA ARG A 46 -10.46 4.21 -2.47
C ARG A 46 -10.45 4.00 -0.97
N ALA A 47 -11.10 2.94 -0.48
CA ALA A 47 -11.10 2.60 0.95
C ALA A 47 -9.68 2.30 1.47
N VAL A 48 -8.86 1.58 0.69
CA VAL A 48 -7.43 1.36 1.00
C VAL A 48 -6.69 2.68 1.15
N GLY A 49 -6.84 3.59 0.17
CA GLY A 49 -6.20 4.91 0.22
C GLY A 49 -6.64 5.74 1.43
N MET A 50 -7.94 5.72 1.77
CA MET A 50 -8.44 6.42 2.95
C MET A 50 -7.89 5.84 4.26
N SER A 51 -7.72 4.51 4.32
CA SER A 51 -7.07 3.88 5.48
C SER A 51 -5.63 4.37 5.69
N VAL A 52 -4.86 4.55 4.60
CA VAL A 52 -3.51 5.14 4.68
C VAL A 52 -3.56 6.61 5.15
N VAL A 53 -4.55 7.39 4.70
CA VAL A 53 -4.73 8.78 5.18
C VAL A 53 -4.98 8.80 6.69
N GLU A 54 -5.84 7.91 7.20
CA GLU A 54 -6.15 7.82 8.63
C GLU A 54 -4.99 7.26 9.47
N LEU A 55 -4.16 6.39 8.89
CA LEU A 55 -2.87 5.98 9.46
C LEU A 55 -1.90 7.14 9.62
N GLY A 56 -2.07 8.22 8.85
CA GLY A 56 -1.19 9.39 8.85
C GLY A 56 -0.25 9.48 7.63
N GLY A 57 -0.36 8.54 6.69
CA GLY A 57 0.41 8.53 5.44
C GLY A 57 -0.11 9.53 4.39
N GLY A 58 -1.19 10.24 4.71
CA GLY A 58 -1.77 11.27 3.86
C GLY A 58 -2.30 12.46 4.67
N ARG A 59 -2.78 13.47 3.97
CA ARG A 59 -3.26 14.72 4.56
C ARG A 59 -4.78 14.75 4.64
N LEU A 60 -5.33 14.87 5.85
CA LEU A 60 -6.75 15.19 6.06
C LEU A 60 -7.05 16.68 5.84
N ARG A 61 -6.05 17.54 6.00
CA ARG A 61 -6.08 18.99 5.80
C ARG A 61 -4.75 19.44 5.20
N ASN A 62 -4.74 20.56 4.48
CA ASN A 62 -3.57 21.00 3.71
C ASN A 62 -2.29 21.18 4.55
N ASP A 63 -2.44 21.53 5.82
CA ASP A 63 -1.36 21.78 6.79
C ASP A 63 -0.97 20.56 7.62
N ALA A 64 -1.67 19.43 7.48
CA ALA A 64 -1.36 18.22 8.24
C ALA A 64 0.02 17.65 7.84
N SER A 65 0.79 17.25 8.85
CA SER A 65 2.03 16.49 8.65
C SER A 65 1.72 15.09 8.12
N VAL A 66 2.63 14.56 7.31
CA VAL A 66 2.57 13.19 6.80
C VAL A 66 3.61 12.37 7.54
N ASP A 67 3.20 11.22 8.06
CA ASP A 67 4.10 10.21 8.56
C ASP A 67 4.57 9.35 7.38
N HIS A 68 5.85 9.46 7.03
CA HIS A 68 6.44 8.74 5.89
C HIS A 68 6.75 7.27 6.19
N SER A 69 6.53 6.81 7.42
CA SER A 69 6.83 5.45 7.85
C SER A 69 5.64 4.49 7.74
N VAL A 70 4.41 5.02 7.66
CA VAL A 70 3.17 4.23 7.71
C VAL A 70 2.63 3.90 6.33
N GLY A 71 1.87 2.81 6.23
CA GLY A 71 1.26 2.36 4.98
C GLY A 71 1.04 0.86 4.95
N PHE A 72 0.91 0.31 3.74
CA PHE A 72 0.77 -1.13 3.50
C PHE A 72 1.84 -1.62 2.53
N THR A 73 2.40 -2.80 2.79
CA THR A 73 3.27 -3.54 1.86
C THR A 73 2.74 -4.94 1.62
N ASP A 74 3.28 -5.63 0.61
CA ASP A 74 2.95 -7.05 0.34
C ASP A 74 1.45 -7.29 0.18
N ILE A 75 0.77 -6.33 -0.45
CA ILE A 75 -0.67 -6.38 -0.71
C ILE A 75 -0.93 -7.45 -1.76
N VAL A 76 -1.82 -8.39 -1.47
CA VAL A 76 -2.24 -9.42 -2.42
C VAL A 76 -3.03 -8.82 -3.60
N GLU A 77 -2.89 -9.45 -4.76
CA GLU A 77 -3.55 -9.03 -6.00
C GLU A 77 -4.91 -9.72 -6.20
N ILE A 78 -5.73 -9.17 -7.11
CA ILE A 78 -6.97 -9.82 -7.54
C ILE A 78 -6.64 -11.16 -8.20
N GLY A 79 -7.32 -12.22 -7.78
CA GLY A 79 -7.07 -13.60 -8.21
C GLY A 79 -6.15 -14.40 -7.28
N GLU A 80 -5.50 -13.75 -6.32
CA GLU A 80 -4.68 -14.45 -5.34
C GLU A 80 -5.51 -15.02 -4.19
N SER A 81 -5.05 -16.13 -3.62
CA SER A 81 -5.65 -16.74 -2.43
C SER A 81 -5.13 -16.09 -1.14
N VAL A 82 -5.99 -15.98 -0.14
CA VAL A 82 -5.64 -15.60 1.24
C VAL A 82 -6.23 -16.62 2.21
N ASP A 83 -5.56 -16.81 3.35
CA ASP A 83 -5.97 -17.74 4.41
C ASP A 83 -5.29 -17.36 5.74
N SER A 84 -5.28 -18.29 6.71
CA SER A 84 -4.64 -18.07 8.02
C SER A 84 -3.11 -18.03 7.99
N GLN A 85 -2.47 -18.35 6.86
CA GLN A 85 -1.02 -18.31 6.65
C GLN A 85 -0.61 -17.25 5.63
N ARG A 86 -1.52 -16.87 4.73
CA ARG A 86 -1.32 -15.83 3.71
C ARG A 86 -2.15 -14.58 4.02
N PRO A 87 -1.55 -13.51 4.53
CA PRO A 87 -2.27 -12.27 4.84
C PRO A 87 -2.68 -11.51 3.57
N ILE A 88 -3.60 -10.56 3.75
CA ILE A 88 -4.00 -9.59 2.74
C ILE A 88 -2.86 -8.60 2.46
N ALA A 89 -2.19 -8.13 3.50
CA ALA A 89 -1.06 -7.22 3.42
C ALA A 89 -0.27 -7.19 4.74
N MET A 90 0.84 -6.48 4.75
CA MET A 90 1.53 -6.04 5.96
C MET A 90 1.15 -4.58 6.25
N VAL A 91 0.67 -4.30 7.46
CA VAL A 91 0.41 -2.92 7.94
C VAL A 91 1.64 -2.36 8.62
N HIS A 92 2.03 -1.14 8.26
CA HIS A 92 3.07 -0.33 8.89
C HIS A 92 2.38 0.82 9.63
N ALA A 93 2.51 0.87 10.95
CA ALA A 93 1.80 1.83 11.80
C ALA A 93 2.67 2.34 12.95
N ARG A 94 2.32 3.52 13.48
CA ARG A 94 2.98 4.14 14.64
C ARG A 94 2.64 3.49 15.99
N SER A 95 1.60 2.65 16.05
CA SER A 95 1.18 1.99 17.28
C SER A 95 0.28 0.80 17.00
N GLU A 96 0.19 -0.10 17.98
CA GLU A 96 -0.67 -1.29 17.93
C GLU A 96 -2.14 -0.94 17.66
N ALA A 97 -2.65 0.08 18.34
CA ALA A 97 -4.03 0.52 18.16
C ALA A 97 -4.27 1.12 16.76
N ALA A 98 -3.27 1.74 16.15
CA ALA A 98 -3.37 2.23 14.77
C ALA A 98 -3.31 1.07 13.76
N ALA A 99 -2.46 0.08 14.01
CA ALA A 99 -2.37 -1.14 13.21
C ALA A 99 -3.71 -1.88 13.17
N GLU A 100 -4.36 -2.09 14.32
CA GLU A 100 -5.64 -2.82 14.37
C GLU A 100 -6.75 -2.09 13.62
N ARG A 101 -6.90 -0.77 13.82
CA ARG A 101 -7.91 0.01 13.08
C ARG A 101 -7.69 -0.03 11.56
N ALA A 102 -6.45 0.07 11.12
CA ALA A 102 -6.12 -0.04 9.70
C ALA A 102 -6.34 -1.46 9.17
N ALA A 103 -6.09 -2.49 9.99
CA ALA A 103 -6.37 -3.87 9.62
C ALA A 103 -7.88 -4.10 9.42
N GLU A 104 -8.73 -3.57 10.30
CA GLU A 104 -10.20 -3.60 10.14
C GLU A 104 -10.66 -2.92 8.85
N GLN A 105 -10.15 -1.72 8.58
CA GLN A 105 -10.46 -0.96 7.36
C GLN A 105 -9.98 -1.69 6.10
N LEU A 106 -8.78 -2.27 6.14
CA LEU A 106 -8.23 -3.02 5.03
C LEU A 106 -9.07 -4.29 4.76
N ARG A 107 -9.44 -5.05 5.80
CA ARG A 107 -10.35 -6.20 5.66
C ARG A 107 -11.65 -5.80 4.99
N ALA A 108 -12.27 -4.69 5.40
CA ALA A 108 -13.51 -4.19 4.82
C ALA A 108 -13.36 -3.74 3.34
N ALA A 109 -12.16 -3.37 2.91
CA ALA A 109 -11.89 -2.98 1.53
C ALA A 109 -11.76 -4.19 0.57
N PHE A 110 -11.55 -5.40 1.09
CA PHE A 110 -11.37 -6.60 0.28
C PHE A 110 -12.68 -7.40 0.18
N THR A 111 -12.99 -7.89 -1.02
CA THR A 111 -14.06 -8.87 -1.24
C THR A 111 -13.44 -10.20 -1.61
N LEU A 112 -13.70 -11.22 -0.80
CA LEU A 112 -13.25 -12.58 -1.03
C LEU A 112 -14.41 -13.43 -1.55
N GLY A 113 -14.08 -14.43 -2.36
CA GLY A 113 -15.06 -15.36 -2.91
C GLY A 113 -14.42 -16.63 -3.41
N GLU A 114 -15.25 -17.46 -4.03
CA GLU A 114 -14.84 -18.71 -4.68
C GLU A 114 -14.66 -18.50 -6.19
N GLY A 115 -13.83 -19.33 -6.80
CA GLY A 115 -13.60 -19.33 -8.25
C GLY A 115 -12.47 -18.40 -8.71
N ALA A 116 -12.05 -18.60 -9.96
CA ALA A 116 -10.96 -17.84 -10.56
C ALA A 116 -11.39 -16.38 -10.79
N ALA A 117 -10.54 -15.45 -10.34
CA ALA A 117 -10.64 -14.03 -10.66
C ALA A 117 -9.35 -13.60 -11.38
N SER A 118 -9.47 -12.66 -12.31
CA SER A 118 -8.32 -12.01 -12.94
C SER A 118 -8.60 -10.53 -13.04
N ALA A 119 -7.61 -9.71 -12.70
CA ALA A 119 -7.67 -8.28 -13.02
C ALA A 119 -7.69 -8.05 -14.53
N ASP A 120 -8.31 -6.96 -14.95
CA ASP A 120 -8.20 -6.48 -16.32
C ASP A 120 -6.75 -6.12 -16.67
N THR A 121 -6.46 -6.02 -17.96
CA THR A 121 -5.13 -5.56 -18.42
C THR A 121 -4.85 -4.15 -17.90
N LEU A 122 -3.64 -3.89 -17.40
CA LEU A 122 -3.30 -2.58 -16.82
C LEU A 122 -3.38 -1.43 -17.86
N LEU A 123 -2.93 -1.69 -19.09
CA LEU A 123 -3.03 -0.76 -20.21
C LEU A 123 -4.24 -1.11 -21.06
N GLN A 124 -5.27 -0.27 -20.99
CA GLN A 124 -6.49 -0.44 -21.79
C GLN A 124 -6.33 0.18 -23.17
N ASP A 125 -5.94 1.46 -23.23
CA ASP A 125 -5.81 2.22 -24.47
C ASP A 125 -4.63 3.19 -24.42
N THR A 126 -4.15 3.59 -25.60
CA THR A 126 -3.17 4.68 -25.76
C THR A 126 -3.71 5.72 -26.72
N PHE A 127 -3.99 6.92 -26.22
CA PHE A 127 -4.44 8.04 -27.03
C PHE A 127 -3.22 8.85 -27.50
N ARG A 128 -3.02 8.94 -28.83
CA ARG A 128 -1.99 9.79 -29.44
C ARG A 128 -2.68 10.96 -30.14
N GLY A 129 -2.28 12.19 -29.82
CA GLY A 129 -2.70 13.35 -30.60
C GLY A 129 -2.06 13.32 -31.99
N GLU A 130 -2.83 13.57 -33.05
CA GLU A 130 -2.25 13.88 -34.36
C GLU A 130 -1.42 15.15 -34.24
N ALA A 131 -0.16 15.10 -34.72
CA ALA A 131 0.68 16.28 -34.78
C ALA A 131 0.08 17.26 -35.80
N LEU A 132 -0.30 18.45 -35.34
CA LEU A 132 -0.61 19.60 -36.19
C LEU A 132 0.66 20.09 -36.91
#